data_AF-A0A6V7I2J8-F1
#
_entry.id   AF-A0A6V7I2J8-F1
#
_cell.length_a   1.000
_cell.length_b   1.000
_cell.length_c   1.000
_cell.angle_alpha   90.00
_cell.angle_beta   90.00
_cell.angle_gamma   90.00
#
_symmetry.space_group_name_H-M   'P 1'
#
loop_
_entity.id
_entity.type
_entity.pdbx_description
1 polymer ?
#
loop_
_entity_poly.entity_id
_entity_poly.type
_entity_poly.pdbx_seq_one_letter_code
_entity_poly.pdbx_strand_id
1 'polypeptide(L)'
;HLSQRMKLENNPWSTTWSSAQPVPAHRQKRLFDDTREAEKAIHYLASKRLGQIAQLLIPALTHAALFTLSQQKHDALPNFSHVTQGIINKLQYATKPIEQKLQLYE
;
A
#
# COMPACT_ATOMS: atom_id res chain seq x y z
N HIS A 1 -0.45 -4.12 -12.57
CA HIS A 1 -0.80 -4.06 -14.01
C HIS A 1 -0.13 -2.84 -14.64
N LEU A 2 0.52 -2.99 -15.79
CA LEU A 2 1.04 -1.85 -16.57
C LEU A 2 -0.12 -0.94 -17.01
N SER A 3 0.09 0.38 -16.99
CA SER A 3 -0.93 1.33 -17.40
C SER A 3 -1.26 1.17 -18.89
N GLN A 4 -2.45 1.60 -19.31
CA GLN A 4 -2.87 1.49 -20.71
C GLN A 4 -1.93 2.22 -21.68
N ARG A 5 -1.36 3.36 -21.26
CA ARG A 5 -0.31 4.10 -21.99
C ARG A 5 0.95 3.28 -22.22
N MET A 6 1.26 2.35 -21.31
CA MET A 6 2.44 1.50 -21.42
C MET A 6 2.26 0.29 -22.36
N LYS A 7 1.01 0.00 -22.77
CA LYS A 7 0.66 -1.14 -23.64
C LYS A 7 0.54 -0.77 -25.12
N LEU A 8 0.71 0.51 -25.47
CA LEU A 8 0.66 0.97 -26.86
C LEU A 8 1.86 0.40 -27.64
N GLU A 9 1.64 0.01 -28.90
CA GLU A 9 2.68 -0.60 -29.76
C GLU A 9 3.90 0.32 -29.98
N ASN A 10 3.71 1.64 -29.87
CA ASN A 10 4.77 2.67 -29.92
C ASN A 10 4.88 3.43 -28.59
N ASN A 11 4.95 2.71 -27.48
CA ASN A 11 5.07 3.33 -26.16
C ASN A 11 6.40 4.12 -26.02
N PRO A 12 6.37 5.42 -25.67
CA PRO A 12 7.55 6.25 -25.42
C PRO A 12 8.56 5.63 -24.44
N TRP A 13 8.10 4.82 -23.49
CA TRP A 13 8.99 4.12 -22.56
C TRP A 13 9.84 3.05 -23.25
N SER A 14 9.27 2.31 -24.20
CA SER A 14 10.00 1.27 -24.94
C SER A 14 11.05 1.87 -25.88
N THR A 15 10.70 2.97 -26.57
CA THR A 15 11.64 3.70 -27.42
C THR A 15 12.74 4.38 -26.61
N THR A 16 12.41 4.97 -25.46
CA THR A 16 13.41 5.57 -24.56
C THR A 16 14.33 4.50 -23.96
N TRP A 17 13.78 3.35 -23.56
CA TRP A 17 14.57 2.23 -23.04
C TRP A 17 15.53 1.66 -24.09
N SER A 18 15.06 1.52 -25.33
CA SER A 18 15.87 0.98 -26.44
C SER A 18 17.00 1.93 -26.88
N SER A 19 16.82 3.24 -26.70
CA SER A 19 17.83 4.26 -27.03
C SER A 19 18.72 4.66 -25.84
N ALA A 20 18.40 4.19 -24.63
CA ALA A 20 19.17 4.49 -23.43
C ALA A 20 20.57 3.87 -23.47
N GLN A 21 21.58 4.66 -23.14
CA GLN A 21 22.93 4.16 -22.97
C GLN A 21 23.04 3.30 -21.70
N PRO A 22 23.75 2.17 -21.74
CA PRO A 22 23.97 1.35 -20.55
C PRO A 22 24.88 2.12 -19.58
N VAL A 23 24.33 2.54 -18.44
CA VAL A 23 25.06 3.23 -17.38
C VAL A 23 25.03 2.35 -16.13
N PRO A 24 26.18 2.06 -15.49
CA PRO A 24 26.21 1.32 -14.22
C PRO A 24 25.30 1.98 -13.18
N ALA A 25 24.54 1.18 -12.42
CA ALA A 25 23.51 1.68 -11.50
C ALA A 25 24.02 2.77 -10.53
N HIS A 26 25.26 2.65 -10.03
CA HIS A 26 25.86 3.65 -9.12
C HIS A 26 26.14 5.02 -9.77
N ARG A 27 26.17 5.10 -11.10
CA ARG A 27 26.38 6.34 -11.87
C ARG A 27 25.09 6.92 -12.43
N GLN A 28 23.99 6.18 -12.34
CA GLN A 28 22.69 6.67 -12.76
C GLN A 28 22.21 7.70 -11.74
N LYS A 29 21.63 8.80 -12.23
CA LYS A 29 20.93 9.75 -11.37
C LYS A 29 19.83 8.99 -10.63
N ARG A 30 19.77 9.15 -9.30
CA ARG A 30 18.72 8.50 -8.51
C ARG A 30 17.35 8.94 -9.04
N LEU A 31 16.50 7.95 -9.33
CA LEU A 31 15.15 8.20 -9.83
C LEU A 31 14.29 8.91 -8.77
N PHE A 32 14.54 8.57 -7.51
CA PHE A 32 13.90 9.17 -6.35
C PHE A 32 14.92 9.93 -5.52
N ASP A 33 14.52 11.10 -5.03
CA ASP A 33 15.24 11.80 -4.00
C ASP A 33 14.72 11.30 -2.65
N ASP A 34 15.48 10.39 -2.03
CA ASP A 34 15.11 9.74 -0.77
C ASP A 34 14.78 10.77 0.32
N THR A 35 15.45 11.92 0.31
CA THR A 35 15.24 13.01 1.28
C THR A 35 13.88 13.64 1.08
N ARG A 36 13.54 13.95 -0.18
CA ARG A 36 12.26 14.56 -0.53
C ARG A 36 11.10 13.60 -0.32
N GLU A 37 11.27 12.32 -0.63
CA GLU A 37 10.24 11.31 -0.37
C GLU A 37 10.03 11.08 1.13
N ALA A 38 11.10 11.11 1.94
CA ALA A 38 10.99 11.07 3.40
C ALA A 38 10.24 12.30 3.94
N GLU A 39 10.55 13.50 3.46
CA GLU A 39 9.85 14.72 3.85
C GLU A 39 8.35 14.65 3.52
N LYS A 40 8.00 14.18 2.31
CA LYS A 40 6.60 13.96 1.91
C LYS A 40 5.89 12.98 2.83
N ALA A 41 6.54 11.88 3.20
CA ALA A 41 5.97 10.89 4.11
C ALA A 41 5.73 11.46 5.51
N ILE A 42 6.69 12.21 6.05
CA ILE A 42 6.57 12.87 7.36
C ILE A 42 5.45 13.90 7.32
N HIS A 43 5.43 14.77 6.31
CA HIS A 43 4.38 15.76 6.13
C HIS A 43 3.00 15.11 6.00
N TYR A 44 2.89 14.03 5.23
CA TYR A 44 1.66 13.26 5.11
C TYR A 44 1.17 12.76 6.47
N LEU A 45 2.04 12.22 7.32
CA LEU A 45 1.65 11.73 8.65
C LEU A 45 1.30 12.87 9.60
N ALA A 46 2.11 13.93 9.63
CA ALA A 46 1.90 15.10 10.48
C ALA A 46 0.60 15.85 10.14
N SER A 47 0.16 15.81 8.88
CA SER A 47 -1.06 16.49 8.44
C SER A 47 -2.36 15.75 8.79
N LYS A 48 -2.31 14.58 9.45
CA LYS A 48 -3.50 13.75 9.68
C LYS A 48 -4.27 14.17 10.93
N ARG A 49 -5.60 14.15 10.83
CA ARG A 49 -6.50 14.25 11.98
C ARG A 49 -6.55 12.92 12.73
N LEU A 50 -6.89 12.96 14.02
CA LEU A 50 -6.97 11.76 14.87
C LEU A 50 -7.81 10.62 14.25
N GLY A 51 -8.97 10.95 13.68
CA GLY A 51 -9.81 9.94 12.99
C GLY A 51 -9.15 9.30 11.77
N GLN A 52 -8.32 10.04 11.03
CA GLN A 52 -7.57 9.52 9.89
C GLN A 52 -6.38 8.65 10.35
N ILE A 53 -5.74 9.02 11.46
CA ILE A 53 -4.72 8.20 12.10
C ILE A 53 -5.33 6.87 12.56
N ALA A 54 -6.50 6.90 13.19
CA ALA A 54 -7.23 5.70 13.57
C ALA A 54 -7.51 4.80 12.36
N GLN A 55 -7.99 5.38 11.25
CA GLN A 55 -8.22 4.63 10.00
C GLN A 55 -6.95 3.96 9.44
N LEU A 56 -5.80 4.65 9.48
CA LEU A 56 -4.51 4.08 9.07
C LEU A 56 -4.08 2.91 9.97
N LEU A 57 -4.42 2.97 11.26
CA LEU A 57 -4.01 1.95 12.24
C LEU A 57 -4.95 0.74 12.31
N ILE A 58 -6.24 0.87 11.93
CA ILE A 58 -7.23 -0.23 11.97
C ILE A 58 -6.71 -1.56 11.41
N PRO A 59 -6.16 -1.63 10.18
CA PRO A 59 -5.68 -2.91 9.65
C PRO A 59 -4.56 -3.54 10.48
N ALA A 60 -3.58 -2.76 10.90
CA ALA A 60 -2.47 -3.25 11.69
C ALA A 60 -2.91 -3.73 13.09
N LEU A 61 -3.74 -2.93 13.76
CA LEU A 61 -4.28 -3.27 15.09
C LEU A 61 -5.19 -4.50 15.02
N THR A 62 -6.01 -4.60 13.98
CA THR A 62 -6.93 -5.73 13.87
C THR A 62 -6.20 -7.02 13.50
N HIS A 63 -5.18 -6.94 12.64
CA HIS A 63 -4.30 -8.08 12.38
C HIS A 63 -3.60 -8.54 13.67
N ALA A 64 -3.01 -7.62 14.44
CA ALA A 64 -2.37 -7.94 15.71
C ALA A 64 -3.34 -8.57 16.73
N ALA A 65 -4.57 -8.05 16.80
CA ALA A 65 -5.62 -8.60 17.66
C ALA A 65 -6.01 -10.02 17.25
N LEU A 66 -6.23 -10.28 15.95
CA LEU A 66 -6.56 -11.60 15.43
C LEU A 66 -5.43 -12.60 15.66
N PHE A 67 -4.18 -12.19 15.41
CA PHE A 67 -3.00 -13.01 15.66
C PHE A 67 -2.83 -13.33 17.15
N THR A 68 -3.01 -12.33 18.02
CA THR A 68 -2.95 -12.55 19.48
C THR A 68 -4.04 -13.52 19.91
N LEU A 69 -5.25 -13.35 19.39
CA LEU A 69 -6.38 -14.22 19.70
C LEU A 69 -6.18 -15.65 19.16
N SER A 70 -5.50 -15.81 18.02
CA SER A 70 -5.16 -17.15 17.52
C SER A 70 -4.06 -17.84 18.33
N GLN A 71 -3.24 -17.08 19.07
CA GLN A 71 -2.24 -17.67 19.97
C GLN A 71 -2.82 -18.03 21.34
N GLN A 72 -4.02 -17.53 21.69
CA GLN A 72 -4.71 -17.91 22.91
C GLN A 72 -5.39 -19.28 22.76
N LYS A 73 -5.61 -19.99 23.88
CA LYS A 73 -6.19 -21.34 23.87
C LYS A 73 -7.57 -21.34 23.18
N HIS A 74 -7.61 -21.82 21.94
CA HIS A 74 -8.81 -21.93 21.11
C HIS A 74 -9.94 -22.74 21.78
N ASP A 75 -9.58 -23.62 22.71
CA ASP A 75 -10.50 -24.48 23.46
C ASP A 75 -11.55 -23.69 24.26
N ALA A 76 -11.27 -22.41 24.59
CA ALA A 76 -12.20 -21.54 25.30
C ALA A 76 -13.28 -20.91 24.41
N LEU A 77 -13.11 -20.93 23.09
CA LEU A 77 -14.00 -20.26 22.13
C LEU A 77 -14.51 -21.24 21.07
N PRO A 78 -15.68 -21.86 21.28
CA PRO A 78 -16.30 -22.66 20.23
C PRO A 78 -16.58 -21.77 19.00
N ASN A 79 -16.26 -22.28 17.81
CA ASN A 79 -16.39 -21.59 16.51
C ASN A 79 -15.40 -20.44 16.23
N PHE A 80 -14.24 -20.43 16.91
CA PHE A 80 -13.19 -19.42 16.70
C PHE A 80 -12.81 -19.17 15.23
N SER A 81 -12.64 -20.24 14.44
CA SER A 81 -12.27 -20.15 13.02
C SER A 81 -13.33 -19.44 12.17
N HIS A 82 -14.62 -19.67 12.44
CA HIS A 82 -15.71 -19.03 11.71
C HIS A 82 -15.82 -17.54 12.06
N VAL A 83 -15.66 -17.19 13.34
CA VAL A 83 -15.73 -15.79 13.81
C VAL A 83 -14.56 -14.97 13.24
N THR A 84 -13.34 -15.52 13.28
CA THR A 84 -12.15 -14.85 12.71
C THR A 84 -12.27 -14.66 11.20
N GLN A 85 -12.77 -15.64 10.46
CA GLN A 85 -13.03 -15.50 9.03
C GLN A 85 -14.06 -14.40 8.73
N GLY A 86 -15.14 -14.33 9.53
CA GLY A 86 -16.15 -13.26 9.41
C GLY A 86 -15.58 -11.87 9.68
N ILE A 87 -14.68 -11.74 10.65
CA ILE A 87 -13.97 -10.49 10.96
C ILE A 87 -13.08 -10.08 9.78
N ILE A 88 -12.25 -11.01 9.26
CA ILE A 88 -11.37 -10.75 8.11
C ILE A 88 -12.18 -10.26 6.90
N ASN A 89 -13.29 -10.93 6.58
CA ASN A 89 -14.13 -10.54 5.44
C ASN A 89 -14.68 -9.12 5.60
N LYS A 90 -15.17 -8.74 6.80
CA LYS A 90 -15.67 -7.37 7.06
C LYS A 90 -14.56 -6.32 6.98
N LEU A 91 -13.37 -6.65 7.48
CA LEU A 91 -12.21 -5.76 7.41
C LEU A 91 -11.72 -5.55 5.99
N GLN A 92 -11.78 -6.57 5.12
CA GLN A 92 -11.46 -6.41 3.70
C GLN A 92 -12.28 -5.31 3.03
N TYR A 93 -13.50 -5.02 3.51
CA TYR A 93 -14.29 -3.87 3.05
C TYR A 93 -13.89 -2.58 3.76
N ALA A 94 -13.73 -2.60 5.09
CA ALA A 94 -13.39 -1.42 5.88
C ALA A 94 -12.00 -0.85 5.58
N THR A 95 -11.08 -1.69 5.10
CA THR A 95 -9.70 -1.31 4.78
C THR A 95 -9.49 -0.96 3.30
N LYS A 96 -10.53 -1.03 2.47
CA LYS A 96 -10.41 -0.54 1.09
C LYS A 96 -10.04 0.95 1.16
N PRO A 97 -8.99 1.40 0.46
CA PRO A 97 -8.58 2.80 0.51
C PRO A 97 -9.75 3.68 0.08
N ILE A 98 -10.14 4.63 0.93
CA ILE A 98 -11.35 5.45 0.72
C ILE A 98 -11.26 6.34 -0.52
N GLU A 99 -10.10 6.76 -1.00
CA GLU A 99 -9.98 7.31 -2.35
C GLU A 99 -8.58 7.03 -2.92
N GLN A 100 -8.51 6.17 -3.93
CA GLN A 100 -7.52 6.36 -5.00
C GLN A 100 -8.19 7.18 -6.11
N LYS A 101 -8.56 8.44 -5.80
CA LYS A 101 -8.63 9.48 -6.83
C LYS A 101 -7.19 9.85 -7.22
N LEU A 102 -6.50 8.88 -7.81
CA LEU A 102 -5.34 9.11 -8.66
C LEU A 102 -5.83 9.16 -10.12
N GLN A 103 -6.96 9.84 -10.35
CA GLN A 103 -7.26 10.46 -11.63
C GLN A 103 -6.85 11.93 -11.52
N LEU A 104 -5.54 12.19 -11.49
CA LEU A 104 -5.03 13.57 -11.51
C LEU A 104 -3.87 13.79 -12.50
N TYR A 105 -3.63 12.80 -13.36
CA TYR A 105 -2.79 12.96 -14.54
C TYR A 105 -3.33 12.07 -15.67
N GLU A 106 -4.50 12.42 -16.19
CA GLU A 106 -4.75 12.23 -17.62
C GLU A 106 -4.01 13.33 -18.37
#